data_AF-A0A1Y6CHZ5-F1
#
_entry.id   AF-A0A1Y6CHZ5-F1
#
_cell.length_a   1.000
_cell.length_b   1.000
_cell.length_c   1.000
_cell.angle_alpha   90.00
_cell.angle_beta   90.00
_cell.angle_gamma   90.00
#
_symmetry.space_group_name_H-M   'P 1'
#
loop_
_entity.id
_entity.type
_entity.pdbx_description
1 polymer ?
#
loop_
_entity_poly.entity_id
_entity_poly.type
_entity_poly.pdbx_seq_one_letter_code
_entity_poly.pdbx_strand_id
1 'polypeptide(L)'
;MFAENSGTVSKVTTNQVGAAYQFNSWLKNNNYHSLTDASGTNWFLQVSSHLGPNPEDTQGGLWQIRILLSTELDRQNLLEAGVCDEKADTRLLKLLGDRHVPLEMNRPPFQCRTVEDARRYLIQEVEVIRQQLKSPRLSEIKRQYLGQWIDNHQLFR
;
A
#
# COMPACT_ATOMS: atom_id res chain seq x y z
N MET A 1 1.35 22.25 53.03
CA MET A 1 1.48 23.03 51.78
C MET A 1 2.16 22.13 50.76
N PHE A 2 1.40 21.46 49.91
CA PHE A 2 1.92 20.83 48.70
C PHE A 2 1.03 21.32 47.57
N ALA A 3 1.65 22.03 46.63
CA ALA A 3 0.97 22.72 45.55
C ALA A 3 0.52 21.75 44.45
N GLU A 4 -0.60 22.14 43.85
CA GLU A 4 -1.24 21.69 42.61
C GLU A 4 -0.25 21.51 41.45
N ASN A 5 -0.30 20.45 40.64
CA ASN A 5 -1.30 20.01 39.64
C ASN A 5 -0.93 20.46 38.21
N SER A 6 -1.09 19.51 37.29
CA SER A 6 -1.39 19.70 35.86
C SER A 6 -0.30 20.18 34.88
N GLY A 7 0.02 19.29 33.95
CA GLY A 7 -0.25 19.62 32.53
C GLY A 7 0.91 19.48 31.58
N THR A 8 0.97 18.36 30.82
CA THR A 8 1.42 18.34 29.41
C THR A 8 1.18 16.99 28.72
N VAL A 9 -0.04 16.43 28.82
CA VAL A 9 -0.39 15.23 28.01
C VAL A 9 -1.44 15.54 26.94
N SER A 10 -2.06 16.73 26.95
CA SER A 10 -3.26 17.01 26.14
C SER A 10 -3.03 17.78 24.82
N LYS A 11 -1.87 18.42 24.62
CA LYS A 11 -1.62 19.23 23.41
C LYS A 11 -1.02 18.44 22.24
N VAL A 12 -0.19 17.43 22.54
CA VAL A 12 0.47 16.62 21.50
C VAL A 12 -0.55 15.74 20.80
N THR A 13 -1.38 15.01 21.55
CA THR A 13 -2.38 14.07 21.00
C THR A 13 -3.40 14.74 20.10
N THR A 14 -3.88 15.95 20.46
CA THR A 14 -4.87 16.69 19.69
C THR A 14 -4.32 17.17 18.33
N ASN A 15 -3.05 17.57 18.31
CA ASN A 15 -2.37 17.96 17.06
C ASN A 15 -2.09 16.74 16.15
N GLN A 16 -1.76 15.59 16.74
CA GLN A 16 -1.49 14.35 16.00
C GLN A 16 -2.75 13.79 15.31
N VAL A 17 -3.88 13.76 16.01
CA VAL A 17 -5.16 13.27 15.43
C VAL A 17 -5.64 14.21 14.32
N GLY A 18 -5.53 15.53 14.53
CA GLY A 18 -5.88 16.54 13.52
C GLY A 18 -5.02 16.42 12.26
N ALA A 19 -3.70 16.27 12.41
CA ALA A 19 -2.79 16.11 11.29
C ALA A 19 -3.04 14.80 10.51
N ALA A 20 -3.30 13.68 11.20
CA ALA A 20 -3.62 12.41 10.55
C ALA A 20 -4.95 12.48 9.79
N TYR A 21 -5.96 13.15 10.35
CA TYR A 21 -7.23 13.39 9.67
C TYR A 21 -7.07 14.26 8.41
N GLN A 22 -6.27 15.33 8.48
CA GLN A 22 -5.96 16.18 7.32
C GLN A 22 -5.19 15.43 6.23
N PHE A 23 -4.29 14.53 6.61
CA PHE A 23 -3.55 13.69 5.67
C PHE A 23 -4.48 12.70 4.94
N ASN A 24 -5.34 12.01 5.70
CA ASN A 24 -6.32 11.06 5.14
C ASN A 24 -7.39 11.75 4.28
N SER A 25 -7.83 12.95 4.67
CA SER A 25 -8.76 13.76 3.87
C SER A 25 -8.12 14.21 2.56
N TRP A 26 -6.85 14.63 2.60
CA TRP A 26 -6.10 15.00 1.39
C TRP A 26 -5.94 13.81 0.44
N LEU A 27 -5.63 12.62 0.93
CA LEU A 27 -5.57 11.38 0.14
C LEU A 27 -6.87 11.10 -0.63
N LYS A 28 -8.01 11.20 0.07
CA LYS A 28 -9.34 11.00 -0.52
C LYS A 28 -9.62 12.04 -1.61
N ASN A 29 -9.33 13.31 -1.35
CA ASN A 29 -9.64 14.41 -2.26
C ASN A 29 -8.80 14.39 -3.56
N ASN A 30 -7.64 13.72 -3.57
CA ASN A 30 -6.77 13.66 -4.75
C ASN A 30 -6.94 12.36 -5.56
N ASN A 31 -7.94 11.53 -5.27
CA ASN A 31 -8.26 10.30 -6.01
C ASN A 31 -7.08 9.33 -6.17
N TYR A 32 -6.16 9.28 -5.21
CA TYR A 32 -5.03 8.35 -5.24
C TYR A 32 -5.41 6.91 -4.86
N HIS A 33 -6.67 6.66 -4.50
CA HIS A 33 -7.13 5.37 -3.97
C HIS A 33 -7.20 4.25 -5.00
N SER A 34 -7.23 4.57 -6.29
CA SER A 34 -7.27 3.58 -7.38
C SER A 34 -6.32 3.96 -8.51
N LEU A 35 -5.55 2.99 -9.00
CA LEU A 35 -4.64 3.13 -10.12
C LEU A 35 -4.91 2.01 -11.11
N THR A 36 -5.06 2.34 -12.39
CA THR A 36 -5.26 1.33 -13.44
C THR A 36 -3.92 1.04 -14.13
N ASP A 37 -3.62 -0.25 -14.29
CA ASP A 37 -2.41 -0.67 -14.99
C ASP A 37 -2.58 -0.76 -16.52
N ALA A 38 -1.50 -1.09 -17.22
CA ALA A 38 -1.53 -1.20 -18.69
C ALA A 38 -2.47 -2.29 -19.22
N SER A 39 -2.78 -3.31 -18.40
CA SER A 39 -3.73 -4.39 -18.74
C SER A 39 -5.19 -4.05 -18.39
N GLY A 40 -5.45 -2.86 -17.84
CA GLY A 40 -6.79 -2.47 -17.40
C GLY A 40 -7.19 -3.00 -16.02
N THR A 41 -6.29 -3.67 -15.30
CA THR A 41 -6.53 -4.09 -13.91
C THR A 41 -6.53 -2.87 -12.99
N ASN A 42 -7.51 -2.78 -12.11
CA ASN A 42 -7.57 -1.76 -11.06
C ASN A 42 -6.83 -2.22 -9.81
N TRP A 43 -5.90 -1.38 -9.36
CA TRP A 43 -5.15 -1.52 -8.14
C TRP A 43 -5.63 -0.51 -7.11
N PHE A 44 -5.89 -0.98 -5.90
CA PHE A 44 -6.27 -0.15 -4.76
C PHE A 44 -5.03 0.27 -4.00
N LEU A 45 -4.85 1.57 -3.84
CA LEU A 45 -3.76 2.14 -3.07
C LEU A 45 -4.24 2.37 -1.63
N GLN A 46 -3.73 1.58 -0.70
CA GLN A 46 -3.91 1.80 0.71
C GLN A 46 -2.69 2.50 1.29
N VAL A 47 -2.91 3.67 1.88
CA VAL A 47 -1.88 4.41 2.60
C VAL A 47 -2.26 4.41 4.08
N SER A 48 -1.34 3.94 4.92
CA SER A 48 -1.46 4.08 6.37
C SER A 48 -0.35 5.00 6.87
N SER A 49 -0.70 5.89 7.80
CA SER A 49 0.23 6.82 8.42
C SER A 49 0.12 6.70 9.94
N HIS A 50 1.27 6.74 10.59
CA HIS A 50 1.39 6.74 12.04
C HIS A 50 2.37 7.83 12.45
N LEU A 51 2.01 8.63 13.46
CA LEU A 51 2.89 9.64 14.02
C LEU A 51 3.42 9.15 15.37
N GLY A 52 4.71 8.80 15.39
CA GLY A 52 5.41 8.34 16.59
C GLY A 52 6.37 9.40 17.14
N PRO A 53 7.02 9.12 18.29
CA PRO A 53 8.09 9.98 18.80
C PRO A 53 9.32 9.93 17.87
N ASN A 54 9.97 11.08 17.68
CA ASN A 54 11.24 11.12 16.96
C ASN A 54 12.41 10.74 17.91
N PRO A 55 13.21 9.71 17.61
CA PRO A 55 14.33 9.31 18.47
C PRO A 55 15.44 10.38 18.55
N GLU A 56 15.54 11.25 17.56
CA GLU A 56 16.55 12.32 17.49
C GLU A 56 16.06 13.65 18.08
N ASP A 57 14.74 13.81 18.25
CA ASP A 57 14.12 15.03 18.74
C ASP A 57 12.96 14.69 19.66
N THR A 58 13.20 14.80 20.97
CA THR A 58 12.22 14.47 22.02
C THR A 58 10.95 15.34 21.98
N GLN A 59 10.97 16.48 21.28
CA GLN A 59 9.80 17.34 21.11
C GLN A 59 9.12 17.19 19.74
N GLY A 60 9.78 16.50 18.81
CA GLY A 60 9.33 16.29 17.44
C GLY A 60 8.57 14.96 17.26
N GLY A 61 7.59 14.97 16.37
CA GLY A 61 6.94 13.76 15.87
C GLY A 61 7.64 13.24 14.61
N LEU A 62 7.66 11.92 14.44
CA LEU A 62 8.12 11.26 13.23
C LEU A 62 6.95 10.52 12.56
N TRP A 63 6.62 10.96 11.36
CA TRP A 63 5.63 10.29 10.53
C TRP A 63 6.24 9.04 9.93
N GLN A 64 5.54 7.93 10.07
CA GLN A 64 5.83 6.67 9.39
C GLN A 64 4.69 6.40 8.42
N ILE A 65 5.03 6.25 7.15
CA ILE A 65 4.05 6.05 6.08
C ILE A 65 4.32 4.71 5.42
N ARG A 66 3.25 3.93 5.27
CA ARG A 66 3.25 2.65 4.58
C ARG A 66 2.27 2.72 3.42
N ILE A 67 2.71 2.19 2.28
CA ILE A 67 1.92 2.11 1.06
C ILE A 67 1.80 0.64 0.69
N LEU A 68 0.56 0.20 0.52
CA LEU A 68 0.19 -1.10 0.01
C LEU A 68 -0.62 -0.88 -1.27
N LEU A 69 -0.25 -1.56 -2.34
CA LEU A 69 -1.10 -1.74 -3.50
C LEU A 69 -1.72 -3.13 -3.44
N SER A 70 -3.04 -3.21 -3.58
CA SER A 70 -3.74 -4.50 -3.65
C SER A 70 -4.65 -4.57 -4.87
N THR A 71 -4.80 -5.77 -5.41
CA THR A 71 -5.82 -6.08 -6.42
C THR A 71 -6.25 -7.53 -6.24
N GLU A 72 -7.41 -7.88 -6.78
CA GLU A 72 -7.89 -9.25 -6.80
C GLU A 72 -8.09 -9.66 -8.25
N LEU A 73 -7.46 -10.76 -8.66
CA LEU A 73 -7.55 -11.28 -10.01
C LEU A 73 -8.21 -12.65 -10.00
N ASP A 74 -9.23 -12.84 -10.83
CA ASP A 74 -9.75 -14.16 -11.12
C ASP A 74 -8.91 -14.86 -12.21
N ARG A 75 -9.30 -16.10 -12.54
CA ARG A 75 -8.66 -16.88 -13.59
C ARG A 75 -8.64 -16.15 -14.95
N GLN A 76 -9.74 -15.52 -15.33
CA GLN A 76 -9.87 -14.85 -16.61
C GLN A 76 -8.93 -13.63 -16.67
N ASN A 77 -8.90 -12.84 -15.60
CA ASN A 77 -8.03 -11.68 -15.52
C ASN A 77 -6.54 -12.07 -15.49
N LEU A 78 -6.17 -13.19 -14.86
CA LEU A 78 -4.80 -13.71 -14.89
C LEU A 78 -4.34 -14.08 -16.30
N LEU A 79 -5.25 -14.61 -17.13
CA LEU A 79 -4.98 -14.93 -18.54
C LEU A 79 -4.89 -13.65 -19.39
N GLU A 80 -5.86 -12.75 -19.25
CA GLU A 80 -5.92 -11.49 -20.00
C GLU A 80 -4.73 -10.57 -19.69
N ALA A 81 -4.31 -10.52 -18.43
CA ALA A 81 -3.13 -9.76 -18.01
C ALA A 81 -1.80 -10.44 -18.38
N GLY A 82 -1.82 -11.60 -19.03
CA GLY A 82 -0.64 -12.36 -19.43
C GLY A 82 0.20 -12.88 -18.25
N VAL A 83 -0.41 -13.04 -17.08
CA VAL A 83 0.25 -13.57 -15.87
C VAL A 83 0.39 -15.09 -15.98
N CYS A 84 -0.67 -15.74 -16.48
CA CYS A 84 -0.72 -17.16 -16.76
C CYS A 84 -0.90 -17.41 -18.25
N ASP A 85 -0.38 -18.53 -18.73
CA ASP A 85 -0.65 -19.06 -20.07
C ASP A 85 -1.58 -20.27 -19.96
N GLU A 86 -2.66 -20.30 -20.75
CA GLU A 86 -3.67 -21.36 -20.65
C GLU A 86 -3.09 -22.76 -20.86
N LYS A 87 -2.13 -22.91 -21.77
CA LYS A 87 -1.54 -24.19 -22.15
C LYS A 87 -0.41 -24.60 -21.21
N ALA A 88 0.47 -23.67 -20.85
CA ALA A 88 1.61 -23.96 -19.98
C ALA A 88 1.18 -24.10 -18.51
N ASP A 89 0.21 -23.30 -18.07
CA ASP A 89 -0.21 -23.20 -16.67
C ASP A 89 -1.54 -23.95 -16.40
N THR A 90 -1.97 -24.87 -17.28
CA THR A 90 -3.26 -25.59 -17.15
C THR A 90 -3.46 -26.22 -15.77
N ARG A 91 -2.43 -26.85 -15.20
CA ARG A 91 -2.53 -27.48 -13.87
C ARG A 91 -2.74 -26.44 -12.78
N LEU A 92 -2.03 -25.32 -12.85
CA LEU A 92 -2.17 -24.22 -11.91
C LEU A 92 -3.59 -23.61 -12.02
N LEU A 93 -4.05 -23.32 -13.23
CA LEU A 93 -5.38 -22.75 -13.46
C LEU A 93 -6.49 -23.66 -12.96
N LYS A 94 -6.32 -24.99 -13.05
CA LYS A 94 -7.25 -25.96 -12.45
C LYS A 94 -7.24 -25.93 -10.92
N LEU A 95 -6.08 -25.74 -10.29
CA LEU A 95 -5.97 -25.64 -8.83
C LEU A 95 -6.55 -24.33 -8.28
N LEU A 96 -6.38 -23.24 -9.01
CA LEU A 96 -7.00 -21.96 -8.68
C LEU A 96 -8.54 -22.05 -8.78
N GLY A 97 -9.07 -22.76 -9.78
CA GLY A 97 -10.51 -22.86 -10.00
C GLY A 97 -11.13 -21.49 -10.22
N ASP A 98 -12.19 -21.18 -9.47
CA ASP A 98 -12.92 -19.90 -9.52
C ASP A 98 -12.48 -18.93 -8.40
N ARG A 99 -11.33 -19.19 -7.75
CA ARG A 99 -10.84 -18.34 -6.67
C ARG A 99 -10.35 -17.00 -7.21
N HIS A 100 -10.63 -15.97 -6.43
CA HIS A 100 -10.00 -14.66 -6.60
C HIS A 100 -8.67 -14.68 -5.87
N VAL A 101 -7.61 -14.32 -6.57
CA VAL A 101 -6.25 -14.28 -6.03
C VAL A 101 -5.93 -12.83 -5.65
N PRO A 102 -5.80 -12.52 -4.34
CA PRO A 102 -5.31 -11.23 -3.90
C PRO A 102 -3.82 -11.12 -4.22
N LEU A 103 -3.45 -10.07 -4.96
CA LEU A 103 -2.07 -9.68 -5.21
C LEU A 103 -1.77 -8.40 -4.43
N GLU A 104 -0.71 -8.45 -3.61
CA GLU A 104 -0.32 -7.37 -2.70
C GLU A 104 1.12 -6.92 -2.96
N MET A 105 1.28 -5.67 -3.40
CA MET A 105 2.57 -5.03 -3.60
C MET A 105 2.87 -4.05 -2.45
N ASN A 106 3.72 -4.49 -1.53
CA ASN A 106 4.18 -3.66 -0.42
C ASN A 106 5.36 -2.77 -0.84
N ARG A 107 5.26 -1.46 -0.57
CA ARG A 107 6.39 -0.54 -0.73
C ARG A 107 7.17 -0.43 0.58
N PRO A 108 8.49 -0.17 0.52
CA PRO A 108 9.27 0.12 1.73
C PRO A 108 8.63 1.28 2.51
N PRO A 109 8.49 1.15 3.84
CA PRO A 109 8.01 2.26 4.65
C PRO A 109 9.01 3.41 4.58
N PHE A 110 8.51 4.64 4.62
CA PHE A 110 9.35 5.83 4.69
C PHE A 110 8.95 6.72 5.87
N GLN A 111 9.89 7.57 6.27
CA GLN A 111 9.75 8.42 7.44
C GLN A 111 9.96 9.89 7.09
N CYS A 112 9.21 10.77 7.73
CA CYS A 112 9.30 12.22 7.52
C CYS A 112 8.96 12.99 8.79
N ARG A 113 9.53 14.19 8.93
CA ARG A 113 9.36 15.03 10.12
C ARG A 113 8.13 15.94 10.03
N THR A 114 7.64 16.20 8.82
CA THR A 114 6.51 17.10 8.55
C THR A 114 5.45 16.44 7.66
N VAL A 115 4.22 16.95 7.72
CA VAL A 115 3.11 16.48 6.87
C VAL A 115 3.32 16.94 5.42
N GLU A 116 3.98 18.08 5.22
CA GLU A 116 4.31 18.62 3.91
C GLU A 116 5.31 17.71 3.17
N ASP A 117 6.32 17.22 3.88
CA ASP A 117 7.28 16.26 3.33
C ASP A 117 6.61 14.91 3.06
N ALA A 118 5.75 14.44 3.97
CA ALA A 118 4.92 13.25 3.77
C ALA A 118 4.13 13.31 2.46
N ARG A 119 3.42 14.43 2.23
CA ARG A 119 2.61 14.64 1.03
C ARG A 119 3.48 14.66 -0.22
N ARG A 120 4.60 15.40 -0.19
CA ARG A 120 5.51 15.52 -1.34
C ARG A 120 6.08 14.16 -1.74
N TYR A 121 6.57 13.40 -0.78
CA TYR A 121 7.12 12.07 -1.03
C TYR A 121 6.03 11.14 -1.58
N LEU A 122 4.83 11.16 -1.01
CA LEU A 122 3.74 10.32 -1.47
C LEU A 122 3.33 10.63 -2.92
N ILE A 123 3.29 11.91 -3.31
CA ILE A 123 3.02 12.29 -4.71
C ILE A 123 4.08 11.68 -5.64
N GLN A 124 5.36 11.80 -5.28
CA GLN A 124 6.46 11.25 -6.07
C GLN A 124 6.36 9.72 -6.16
N GLU A 125 6.07 9.07 -5.03
CA GLU A 125 5.97 7.62 -4.95
C GLU A 125 4.77 7.07 -5.75
N VAL A 126 3.62 7.76 -5.71
CA VAL A 126 2.46 7.42 -6.54
C VAL A 126 2.79 7.52 -8.03
N GLU A 127 3.59 8.50 -8.44
CA GLU A 127 4.00 8.62 -9.83
C GLU A 127 4.97 7.50 -10.25
N VAL A 128 5.90 7.12 -9.36
CA VAL A 128 6.76 5.93 -9.55
C VAL A 128 5.91 4.67 -9.68
N ILE A 129 4.90 4.49 -8.82
CA ILE A 129 3.96 3.37 -8.88
C ILE A 129 3.22 3.37 -10.21
N ARG A 130 2.70 4.51 -10.68
CA ARG A 130 2.03 4.62 -11.99
C ARG A 130 2.95 4.21 -13.14
N GLN A 131 4.23 4.58 -13.09
CA GLN A 131 5.20 4.14 -14.09
C GLN A 131 5.45 2.62 -14.02
N GLN A 132 5.55 2.06 -12.83
CA GLN A 132 5.68 0.61 -12.64
C GLN A 132 4.46 -0.17 -13.16
N LEU A 133 3.24 0.33 -12.91
CA LEU A 133 2.00 -0.27 -13.42
C LEU A 133 1.86 -0.15 -14.95
N LYS A 134 2.63 0.72 -15.59
CA LYS A 134 2.72 0.81 -17.05
C LYS A 134 3.88 -0.01 -17.62
N SER A 135 4.68 -0.65 -16.78
CA SER A 135 5.85 -1.41 -17.19
C SER A 135 5.45 -2.67 -17.97
N PRO A 136 6.14 -3.00 -19.07
CA PRO A 136 5.91 -4.26 -19.79
C PRO A 136 6.25 -5.50 -18.93
N ARG A 137 7.01 -5.34 -17.84
CA ARG A 137 7.36 -6.41 -16.90
C ARG A 137 6.31 -6.65 -15.82
N LEU A 138 5.19 -5.94 -15.84
CA LEU A 138 4.18 -6.06 -14.77
C LEU A 138 3.60 -7.47 -14.68
N SER A 139 3.42 -8.17 -15.80
CA SER A 139 2.94 -9.56 -15.81
C SER A 139 3.88 -10.51 -15.06
N GLU A 140 5.20 -10.35 -15.24
CA GLU A 140 6.22 -11.10 -14.50
C GLU A 140 6.15 -10.83 -13.00
N ILE A 141 5.98 -9.55 -12.62
CA ILE A 141 5.83 -9.13 -11.22
C ILE A 141 4.56 -9.74 -10.61
N LYS A 142 3.41 -9.64 -11.29
CA LYS A 142 2.15 -10.26 -10.87
C LYS A 142 2.31 -11.78 -10.70
N ARG A 143 3.05 -12.44 -11.60
CA ARG A 143 3.32 -13.88 -11.56
C ARG A 143 4.14 -14.27 -10.33
N GLN A 144 5.10 -13.44 -9.92
CA GLN A 144 5.85 -13.65 -8.67
C GLN A 144 4.94 -13.58 -7.44
N TYR A 145 4.04 -12.60 -7.38
CA TYR A 145 3.08 -12.48 -6.27
C TYR A 145 2.05 -13.62 -6.25
N LEU A 146 1.59 -14.07 -7.42
CA LEU A 146 0.76 -15.27 -7.54
C LEU A 146 1.49 -16.49 -6.96
N GLY A 147 2.77 -16.67 -7.27
CA GLY A 147 3.61 -17.73 -6.71
C GLY A 147 3.66 -17.70 -5.18
N GLN A 148 3.96 -16.53 -4.60
CA GLN A 148 3.97 -16.35 -3.14
C GLN A 148 2.62 -16.66 -2.50
N TRP A 149 1.52 -16.25 -3.12
CA TRP A 149 0.19 -16.53 -2.63
C TRP A 149 -0.10 -18.04 -2.62
N ILE A 150 0.26 -18.75 -3.70
CA ILE A 150 0.10 -20.20 -3.81
C ILE A 150 0.89 -20.93 -2.72
N ASP A 151 2.14 -20.53 -2.50
CA ASP A 151 3.01 -21.13 -1.48
C ASP A 151 2.43 -20.95 -0.07
N ASN A 152 1.94 -19.75 0.23
CA ASN A 152 1.29 -19.46 1.51
C ASN A 152 0.01 -20.28 1.73
N HIS A 153 -0.73 -20.60 0.66
CA HIS A 153 -1.97 -21.39 0.71
C HIS A 153 -1.75 -22.88 0.49
N GLN A 154 -0.50 -23.32 0.30
CA GLN A 154 -0.10 -24.73 0.22
C GLN A 154 -0.85 -25.53 -0.87
N LEU A 155 -1.21 -24.89 -1.99
CA LEU A 155 -2.08 -25.52 -3.00
C LEU A 155 -1.43 -26.66 -3.80
N PHE A 156 -0.11 -26.80 -3.70
CA PHE A 156 0.67 -27.86 -4.35
C PHE A 156 1.13 -28.98 -3.40
N ARG A 157 0.58 -29.06 -2.18
CA ARG A 157 0.88 -30.17 -1.26
C ARG A 157 0.21 -31.48 -1.67
#